data_AF-A0A1G5Y9A9-F1
#
_entry.id   AF-A0A1G5Y9A9-F1
#
_cell.length_a   1.000
_cell.length_b   1.000
_cell.length_c   1.000
_cell.angle_alpha   90.00
_cell.angle_beta   90.00
_cell.angle_gamma   90.00
#
_symmetry.space_group_name_H-M   'P 1'
#
loop_
_entity.id
_entity.type
_entity.pdbx_description
1 polymer ?
#
loop_
_entity_poly.entity_id
_entity_poly.type
_entity_poly.pdbx_seq_one_letter_code
_entity_poly.pdbx_strand_id
1 'polypeptide(L)'
;MGIKEKEELDNTEDEVIEITAALLNKKLYEVRGFKVMLDTDLAKIYGYETKNFNRQVKNNAEKFEGDEFMFQLTKDEYDEILRCKNFTSSWGGSRYVPYAFTEQGVYMLMTVLKGDLAVKQSRALVRTFKKMKDYIISNQNLISQREMMQLSMQTAENKMEITKLRMDLGSVEKQMSDVMDQLGDVVTKSDLADMMNGFVNDTDNGWLMYNTKYCSADIAYSSIYSQAKKSIYLVDNYIGLRTLVLLKNANANIEIKVFSDNVGNGKLHNVEYKDFCKEYPAIKITMQRTGGVFHDRFIVLDYGTKNERVFLCGASSKDAGARITSIVEDFGIQKYEPIIQKLSKNATLVLP
;
A
#
# COMPACT_ATOMS: atom_id res chain seq x y z
N MET A 1 -32.19 -31.44 -51.72
CA MET A 1 -30.88 -30.76 -51.63
C MET A 1 -31.14 -29.32 -51.22
N GLY A 2 -31.15 -29.05 -49.91
CA GLY A 2 -31.30 -27.69 -49.39
C GLY A 2 -29.92 -27.11 -49.14
N ILE A 3 -29.57 -26.08 -49.89
CA ILE A 3 -28.35 -25.29 -49.72
C ILE A 3 -28.51 -24.54 -48.39
N LYS A 4 -27.67 -24.86 -47.40
CA LYS A 4 -27.56 -24.06 -46.16
C LYS A 4 -26.69 -22.85 -46.48
N GLU A 5 -27.30 -21.67 -46.44
CA GLU A 5 -26.60 -20.39 -46.37
C GLU A 5 -25.62 -20.42 -45.20
N LYS A 6 -24.36 -20.08 -45.50
CA LYS A 6 -23.37 -19.68 -44.50
C LYS A 6 -23.82 -18.32 -43.99
N GLU A 7 -24.31 -18.26 -42.75
CA GLU A 7 -24.32 -17.00 -42.00
C GLU A 7 -22.86 -16.58 -41.80
N GLU A 8 -22.52 -15.46 -42.45
CA GLU A 8 -21.30 -14.70 -42.22
C GLU A 8 -21.24 -14.34 -40.73
N LEU A 9 -20.22 -14.84 -40.05
CA LEU A 9 -19.81 -14.34 -38.74
C LEU A 9 -19.35 -12.90 -38.94
N ASP A 10 -20.25 -11.99 -38.61
CA ASP A 10 -20.01 -10.57 -38.50
C ASP A 10 -18.83 -10.34 -37.53
N ASN A 11 -17.72 -9.87 -38.08
CA ASN A 11 -16.59 -9.36 -37.34
C ASN A 11 -17.07 -8.08 -36.64
N THR A 12 -17.64 -8.20 -35.44
CA THR A 12 -17.85 -7.04 -34.58
C THR A 12 -16.47 -6.55 -34.16
N GLU A 13 -16.02 -5.48 -34.82
CA GLU A 13 -14.89 -4.66 -34.40
C GLU A 13 -14.92 -4.47 -32.89
N ASP A 14 -13.80 -4.76 -32.22
CA ASP A 14 -13.60 -4.57 -30.78
C ASP A 14 -13.90 -3.10 -30.42
N GLU A 15 -15.13 -2.79 -30.03
CA GLU A 15 -15.49 -1.49 -29.47
C GLU A 15 -14.63 -1.27 -28.22
N VAL A 16 -13.59 -0.46 -28.37
CA VAL A 16 -12.71 -0.08 -27.27
C VAL A 16 -13.54 0.69 -26.24
N ILE A 17 -13.98 -0.01 -25.19
CA ILE A 17 -14.73 0.60 -24.10
C ILE A 17 -13.87 1.72 -23.50
N GLU A 18 -14.38 2.95 -23.51
CA GLU A 18 -13.71 4.07 -22.86
C GLU A 18 -13.84 3.91 -21.34
N ILE A 19 -12.70 3.73 -20.66
CA ILE A 19 -12.66 3.66 -19.21
C ILE A 19 -12.88 5.07 -18.65
N THR A 20 -14.03 5.27 -17.99
CA THR A 20 -14.39 6.52 -17.31
C THR A 20 -14.65 6.27 -15.82
N ALA A 21 -14.50 7.31 -14.99
CA ALA A 21 -14.75 7.22 -13.55
C ALA A 21 -16.19 6.74 -13.24
N ALA A 22 -17.16 7.16 -14.04
CA ALA A 22 -18.55 6.74 -13.92
C ALA A 22 -18.75 5.25 -14.24
N LEU A 23 -18.01 4.72 -15.23
CA LEU A 23 -18.02 3.29 -15.56
C LEU A 23 -17.40 2.47 -14.44
N LEU A 24 -16.25 2.88 -13.90
CA LEU A 24 -15.58 2.18 -12.80
C LEU A 24 -16.45 2.15 -11.54
N ASN A 25 -17.04 3.28 -11.14
CA ASN A 25 -17.96 3.34 -10.01
C ASN A 25 -19.18 2.43 -10.20
N LYS A 26 -19.71 2.34 -11.42
CA LYS A 26 -20.81 1.41 -11.74
C LYS A 26 -20.40 -0.05 -11.71
N LYS A 27 -19.11 -0.39 -11.69
CA LYS A 27 -18.59 -1.77 -11.68
C LYS A 27 -17.83 -2.11 -10.40
N LEU A 28 -17.87 -1.22 -9.40
CA LEU A 28 -17.33 -1.43 -8.08
C LEU A 28 -18.43 -2.01 -7.18
N TYR A 29 -18.08 -3.05 -6.42
CA TYR A 29 -18.96 -3.72 -5.48
C TYR A 29 -18.27 -3.82 -4.13
N GLU A 30 -19.04 -3.94 -3.05
CA GLU A 30 -18.51 -4.20 -1.71
C GLU A 30 -18.93 -5.60 -1.27
N VAL A 31 -17.97 -6.47 -1.03
CA VAL A 31 -18.19 -7.87 -0.66
C VAL A 31 -17.20 -8.25 0.42
N ARG A 32 -17.69 -8.81 1.54
CA ARG A 32 -16.86 -9.15 2.72
C ARG A 32 -16.01 -7.99 3.26
N GLY A 33 -16.47 -6.74 3.07
CA GLY A 33 -15.73 -5.52 3.45
C GLY A 33 -14.63 -5.11 2.46
N PHE A 34 -14.46 -5.84 1.35
CA PHE A 34 -13.54 -5.49 0.28
C PHE A 34 -14.27 -4.79 -0.86
N LYS A 35 -13.65 -3.75 -1.42
CA LYS A 35 -14.07 -3.18 -2.70
C LYS A 35 -13.53 -4.05 -3.83
N VAL A 36 -14.43 -4.60 -4.66
CA VAL A 36 -14.10 -5.60 -5.67
C VAL A 36 -14.72 -5.28 -7.03
N MET A 37 -14.08 -5.80 -8.09
CA MET A 37 -14.63 -5.86 -9.46
C MET A 37 -14.80 -7.32 -9.89
N LEU A 38 -15.85 -7.62 -10.65
CA LEU A 38 -16.12 -8.98 -11.11
C LEU A 38 -15.32 -9.34 -12.36
N ASP A 39 -14.96 -10.61 -12.51
CA ASP A 39 -14.28 -11.17 -13.69
C ASP A 39 -15.00 -10.85 -15.00
N THR A 40 -16.33 -10.88 -15.00
CA THR A 40 -17.19 -10.55 -16.14
C THR A 40 -17.09 -9.09 -16.55
N ASP A 41 -16.94 -8.19 -15.59
CA ASP A 41 -16.82 -6.75 -15.83
C ASP A 41 -15.40 -6.39 -16.27
N LEU A 42 -14.39 -6.97 -15.61
CA LEU A 42 -12.99 -6.80 -15.98
C LEU A 42 -12.69 -7.37 -17.37
N ALA A 43 -13.17 -8.58 -17.69
CA ALA A 43 -13.00 -9.18 -19.01
C ALA A 43 -13.53 -8.26 -20.12
N LYS A 44 -14.69 -7.64 -19.93
CA LYS A 44 -15.25 -6.66 -20.87
C LYS A 44 -14.37 -5.41 -21.00
N ILE A 45 -13.92 -4.84 -19.88
CA ILE A 45 -13.03 -3.66 -19.86
C ILE A 45 -11.74 -3.95 -20.64
N TYR A 46 -11.18 -5.14 -20.48
CA TYR A 46 -9.94 -5.55 -21.13
C TYR A 46 -10.12 -6.12 -22.54
N GLY A 47 -11.36 -6.25 -23.04
CA GLY A 47 -11.65 -6.80 -24.37
C GLY A 47 -11.39 -8.31 -24.50
N TYR A 48 -11.55 -9.07 -23.42
CA TYR A 48 -11.47 -10.53 -23.44
C TYR A 48 -12.84 -11.16 -23.22
N GLU A 49 -13.07 -12.33 -23.83
CA GLU A 49 -14.12 -13.23 -23.36
C GLU A 49 -13.83 -13.65 -21.92
N THR A 50 -14.83 -13.65 -21.03
CA THR A 50 -14.67 -14.04 -19.61
C THR A 50 -14.01 -15.40 -19.43
N LYS A 51 -14.29 -16.35 -20.33
CA LYS A 51 -13.64 -17.67 -20.32
C LYS A 51 -12.14 -17.60 -20.59
N ASN A 52 -11.72 -16.79 -21.57
CA ASN A 52 -10.31 -16.61 -21.93
C ASN A 52 -9.57 -15.76 -20.89
N PHE A 53 -10.23 -14.76 -20.31
CA PHE A 53 -9.75 -14.00 -19.16
C PHE A 53 -9.46 -14.93 -17.97
N ASN A 54 -10.45 -15.72 -17.54
CA ASN A 54 -10.29 -16.66 -16.44
C ASN A 54 -9.25 -17.76 -16.72
N ARG A 55 -9.07 -18.14 -18.00
CA ARG A 55 -7.99 -19.05 -18.39
C ARG A 55 -6.61 -18.44 -18.17
N GLN A 56 -6.41 -17.16 -18.49
CA GLN A 56 -5.13 -16.47 -18.23
C GLN A 56 -4.84 -16.37 -16.72
N VAL A 57 -5.86 -16.05 -15.92
CA VAL A 57 -5.76 -16.02 -14.45
C VAL A 57 -5.37 -17.40 -13.90
N LYS A 58 -6.06 -18.47 -14.33
CA LYS A 58 -5.75 -19.84 -13.89
C LYS A 58 -4.34 -20.30 -14.29
N ASN A 59 -3.86 -19.90 -15.47
CA ASN A 59 -2.50 -20.21 -15.91
C ASN A 59 -1.43 -19.50 -15.08
N ASN A 60 -1.79 -18.47 -14.30
CA ASN A 60 -0.90 -17.71 -13.42
C ASN A 60 -1.42 -17.75 -11.98
N ALA A 61 -2.05 -18.85 -11.56
CA ALA A 61 -2.76 -18.93 -10.28
C ALA A 61 -1.86 -18.63 -9.07
N GLU A 62 -0.57 -18.96 -9.15
CA GLU A 62 0.48 -18.62 -8.17
C GLU A 62 0.55 -17.13 -7.81
N LYS A 63 0.12 -16.25 -8.73
CA LYS A 63 0.09 -14.80 -8.53
C LYS A 63 -1.16 -14.30 -7.83
N PHE A 64 -2.18 -15.14 -7.72
CA PHE A 64 -3.48 -14.79 -7.17
C PHE A 64 -3.82 -15.64 -5.93
N GLU A 65 -2.79 -16.11 -5.23
CA GLU A 65 -2.97 -16.89 -4.00
C GLU A 65 -3.43 -15.98 -2.85
N GLY A 66 -4.54 -16.35 -2.22
CA GLY A 66 -5.10 -15.63 -1.08
C GLY A 66 -6.28 -14.73 -1.44
N ASP A 67 -7.22 -14.62 -0.50
CA ASP A 67 -8.44 -13.81 -0.64
C ASP A 67 -8.16 -12.31 -0.77
N GLU A 68 -6.92 -11.88 -0.49
CA GLU A 68 -6.43 -10.51 -0.66
C GLU A 68 -6.32 -10.09 -2.13
N PHE A 69 -6.15 -11.04 -3.07
CA PHE A 69 -6.07 -10.76 -4.52
C PHE A 69 -7.37 -11.10 -5.25
N MET A 70 -7.87 -12.33 -5.07
CA MET A 70 -9.12 -12.74 -5.68
C MET A 70 -9.79 -13.84 -4.87
N PHE A 71 -11.11 -13.89 -4.93
CA PHE A 71 -11.88 -14.98 -4.36
C PHE A 71 -13.11 -15.28 -5.22
N GLN A 72 -13.58 -16.52 -5.16
CA GLN A 72 -14.83 -16.87 -5.80
C GLN A 72 -16.01 -16.44 -4.92
N LEU A 73 -16.99 -15.75 -5.51
CA LEU A 73 -18.20 -15.42 -4.79
C LEU A 73 -18.99 -16.69 -4.42
N THR A 74 -19.76 -16.60 -3.33
CA THR A 74 -20.83 -17.55 -3.06
C THR A 74 -22.07 -17.20 -3.88
N LYS A 75 -22.99 -18.16 -4.05
CA LYS A 75 -24.26 -17.89 -4.73
C LYS A 75 -25.05 -16.78 -4.05
N ASP A 76 -25.09 -16.79 -2.72
CA ASP A 76 -25.81 -15.80 -1.93
C ASP A 76 -25.22 -14.40 -2.12
N GLU A 77 -23.89 -14.25 -2.06
CA GLU A 77 -23.21 -12.97 -2.31
C GLU A 77 -23.46 -12.46 -3.74
N TYR A 78 -23.48 -13.36 -4.72
CA TYR A 78 -23.75 -12.98 -6.11
C TYR A 78 -25.21 -12.55 -6.31
N ASP A 79 -26.16 -13.25 -5.68
CA ASP A 79 -27.58 -12.90 -5.72
C ASP A 79 -27.86 -11.57 -5.01
N GLU A 80 -27.16 -11.26 -3.91
CA GLU A 80 -27.22 -9.96 -3.25
C GLU A 80 -26.72 -8.83 -4.15
N ILE A 81 -25.60 -9.02 -4.85
CA ILE A 81 -25.06 -8.04 -5.82
C ILE A 81 -26.06 -7.77 -6.95
N LEU A 82 -26.71 -8.82 -7.48
CA LEU A 82 -27.72 -8.70 -8.54
C LEU A 82 -28.95 -7.91 -8.07
N ARG A 83 -29.42 -8.19 -6.85
CA ARG A 83 -30.56 -7.49 -6.23
C ARG A 83 -30.27 -6.01 -6.01
N CYS A 84 -29.07 -5.66 -5.56
CA CYS A 84 -28.67 -4.28 -5.31
C CYS A 84 -28.63 -3.38 -6.56
N LYS A 85 -28.56 -3.96 -7.77
CA LYS A 85 -28.53 -3.19 -9.03
C LYS A 85 -29.84 -3.17 -9.80
N ASN A 86 -30.95 -3.58 -9.18
CA ASN A 86 -32.25 -3.75 -9.85
C ASN A 86 -32.17 -4.61 -11.13
N PHE A 87 -31.16 -5.49 -11.23
CA PHE A 87 -31.11 -6.50 -12.27
C PHE A 87 -32.06 -7.62 -11.85
N THR A 88 -33.34 -7.49 -12.19
CA THR A 88 -34.27 -8.63 -12.16
C THR A 88 -33.85 -9.57 -13.27
N SER A 89 -33.13 -10.65 -12.95
CA SER A 89 -32.93 -11.75 -13.87
C SER A 89 -34.27 -12.48 -14.05
N SER A 90 -35.02 -12.12 -15.11
CA SER A 90 -36.26 -12.83 -15.47
C SER A 90 -35.99 -14.18 -16.14
N TRP A 91 -34.72 -14.52 -16.43
CA TRP A 91 -34.34 -15.77 -17.07
C TRP A 91 -32.88 -16.11 -16.76
N GLY A 92 -32.65 -17.17 -16.00
CA GLY A 92 -31.37 -17.88 -15.88
C GLY A 92 -30.16 -17.05 -15.44
N GLY A 93 -29.90 -16.96 -14.14
CA GLY A 93 -28.60 -16.52 -13.63
C GLY A 93 -27.45 -17.30 -14.28
N SER A 94 -26.29 -16.65 -14.46
CA SER A 94 -25.09 -17.30 -14.98
C SER A 94 -24.88 -18.65 -14.29
N ARG A 95 -24.68 -19.72 -15.06
CA ARG A 95 -24.43 -21.08 -14.53
C ARG A 95 -23.18 -21.13 -13.62
N TYR A 96 -22.31 -20.12 -13.72
CA TYR A 96 -21.06 -20.02 -12.98
C TYR A 96 -21.04 -18.74 -12.13
N VAL A 97 -20.70 -18.92 -10.86
CA VAL A 97 -20.49 -17.83 -9.91
C VAL A 97 -19.16 -17.15 -10.22
N PRO A 98 -19.15 -15.83 -10.44
CA PRO A 98 -17.97 -15.11 -10.91
C PRO A 98 -16.87 -15.02 -9.83
N TYR A 99 -15.64 -14.78 -10.28
CA TYR A 99 -14.57 -14.35 -9.40
C TYR A 99 -14.67 -12.84 -9.12
N ALA A 100 -14.38 -12.47 -7.88
CA ALA A 100 -14.21 -11.09 -7.44
C ALA A 100 -12.72 -10.80 -7.28
N PHE A 101 -12.29 -9.66 -7.84
CA PHE A 101 -10.92 -9.17 -7.77
C PHE A 101 -10.90 -7.91 -6.90
N THR A 102 -10.04 -7.92 -5.89
CA THR A 102 -9.74 -6.75 -5.07
C THR A 102 -8.88 -5.76 -5.86
N GLU A 103 -8.58 -4.62 -5.26
CA GLU A 103 -7.63 -3.65 -5.82
C GLU A 103 -6.27 -4.30 -6.16
N GLN A 104 -5.71 -5.07 -5.23
CA GLN A 104 -4.49 -5.85 -5.43
C GLN A 104 -4.62 -6.86 -6.57
N GLY A 105 -5.77 -7.53 -6.67
CA GLY A 105 -6.08 -8.43 -7.78
C GLY A 105 -6.10 -7.73 -9.13
N VAL A 106 -6.64 -6.52 -9.20
CA VAL A 106 -6.63 -5.69 -10.42
C VAL A 106 -5.22 -5.28 -10.81
N TYR A 107 -4.36 -4.93 -9.85
CA TYR A 107 -2.94 -4.67 -10.11
C TYR A 107 -2.23 -5.91 -10.65
N MET A 108 -2.51 -7.07 -10.07
CA MET A 108 -1.92 -8.32 -10.53
C MET A 108 -2.39 -8.70 -11.94
N LEU A 109 -3.67 -8.46 -12.26
CA LEU A 109 -4.24 -8.71 -13.59
C LEU A 109 -3.51 -7.96 -14.70
N MET A 110 -3.08 -6.72 -14.46
CA MET A 110 -2.32 -5.96 -15.45
C MET A 110 -1.05 -6.69 -15.88
N THR A 111 -0.45 -7.51 -14.99
CA THR A 111 0.78 -8.27 -15.27
C THR A 111 0.55 -9.57 -16.04
N VAL A 112 -0.68 -10.08 -15.99
CA VAL A 112 -1.06 -11.39 -16.53
C VAL A 112 -1.69 -11.24 -17.91
N LEU A 113 -2.46 -10.17 -18.12
CA LEU A 113 -3.12 -9.91 -19.38
C LEU A 113 -2.12 -9.35 -20.39
N LYS A 114 -1.81 -10.15 -21.41
CA LYS A 114 -0.86 -9.80 -22.48
C LYS A 114 -1.62 -9.58 -23.79
N GLY A 115 -1.47 -8.39 -24.38
CA GLY A 115 -2.08 -8.00 -25.65
C GLY A 115 -2.16 -6.49 -25.82
N ASP A 116 -2.13 -5.99 -27.06
CA ASP A 116 -2.11 -4.55 -27.36
C ASP A 116 -3.34 -3.82 -26.78
N LEU A 117 -4.52 -4.45 -26.86
CA LEU A 117 -5.75 -3.93 -26.27
C LEU A 117 -5.68 -3.94 -24.74
N ALA A 118 -5.14 -4.99 -24.13
CA ALA A 118 -5.00 -5.11 -22.69
C ALA A 118 -4.05 -4.05 -22.12
N VAL A 119 -2.92 -3.80 -22.79
CA VAL A 119 -1.96 -2.75 -22.44
C VAL A 119 -2.61 -1.37 -22.57
N LYS A 120 -3.36 -1.13 -23.64
CA LYS A 120 -4.10 0.13 -23.85
C LYS A 120 -5.14 0.35 -22.75
N GLN A 121 -5.87 -0.69 -22.36
CA GLN A 121 -6.90 -0.61 -21.33
C GLN A 121 -6.29 -0.47 -19.92
N SER A 122 -5.18 -1.15 -19.61
CA SER A 122 -4.41 -0.91 -18.39
C SER A 122 -3.97 0.56 -18.29
N ARG A 123 -3.46 1.15 -19.38
CA ARG A 123 -3.09 2.58 -19.42
C ARG A 123 -4.31 3.49 -19.21
N ALA A 124 -5.45 3.18 -19.82
CA ALA A 124 -6.67 3.96 -19.66
C ALA A 124 -7.21 3.89 -18.22
N LEU A 125 -7.12 2.72 -17.58
CA LEU A 125 -7.51 2.51 -16.19
C LEU A 125 -6.65 3.35 -15.25
N VAL A 126 -5.32 3.25 -15.38
CA VAL A 126 -4.36 4.06 -14.62
C VAL A 126 -4.62 5.56 -14.81
N ARG A 127 -4.80 6.04 -16.04
CA ARG A 127 -5.13 7.45 -16.33
C ARG A 127 -6.43 7.91 -15.67
N THR A 128 -7.43 7.03 -15.61
CA THR A 128 -8.72 7.36 -15.00
C THR A 128 -8.59 7.48 -13.49
N PHE A 129 -7.86 6.56 -12.85
CA PHE A 129 -7.53 6.68 -11.43
C PHE A 129 -6.74 7.95 -11.12
N LYS A 130 -5.78 8.32 -11.98
CA LYS A 130 -5.06 9.60 -11.87
C LYS A 130 -6.03 10.78 -11.82
N LYS A 131 -6.91 10.88 -12.82
CA LYS A 131 -7.90 11.97 -12.91
C LYS A 131 -8.84 12.01 -11.69
N MET A 132 -9.26 10.85 -11.19
CA MET A 132 -10.09 10.77 -9.98
C MET A 132 -9.35 11.28 -8.76
N LYS A 133 -8.07 10.92 -8.60
CA LYS A 133 -7.20 11.44 -7.54
C LYS A 133 -7.01 12.95 -7.66
N ASP A 134 -6.69 13.45 -8.85
CA ASP A 134 -6.47 14.88 -9.10
C ASP A 134 -7.74 15.69 -8.81
N TYR A 135 -8.93 15.12 -9.06
CA TYR A 135 -10.22 15.70 -8.68
C TYR A 135 -10.42 15.74 -7.16
N ILE A 136 -10.15 14.64 -6.45
CA ILE A 136 -10.21 14.58 -4.97
C ILE A 136 -9.28 15.64 -4.35
N ILE A 137 -8.08 15.77 -4.89
CA ILE A 137 -7.07 16.72 -4.43
C ILE A 137 -7.47 18.16 -4.77
N SER A 138 -7.95 18.45 -5.98
CA SER A 138 -8.39 19.82 -6.33
C SER A 138 -9.65 20.27 -5.56
N ASN A 139 -10.39 19.34 -4.96
CA ASN A 139 -11.56 19.59 -4.11
C ASN A 139 -11.30 19.38 -2.60
N GLN A 140 -10.04 19.49 -2.17
CA GLN A 140 -9.53 19.43 -0.78
C GLN A 140 -10.46 19.92 0.33
N ASN A 141 -11.10 21.07 0.16
CA ASN A 141 -11.94 21.70 1.19
C ASN A 141 -13.22 20.90 1.52
N LEU A 142 -13.56 19.90 0.71
CA LEU A 142 -14.74 19.04 0.89
C LEU A 142 -14.42 17.74 1.62
N ILE A 143 -13.13 17.44 1.87
CA ILE A 143 -12.67 16.18 2.43
C ILE A 143 -12.21 16.43 3.87
N SER A 144 -12.76 15.68 4.82
CA SER A 144 -12.37 15.83 6.22
C SER A 144 -10.91 15.40 6.44
N GLN A 145 -10.26 15.94 7.47
CA GLN A 145 -8.88 15.56 7.81
C GLN A 145 -8.72 14.04 8.05
N ARG A 146 -9.77 13.37 8.52
CA ARG A 146 -9.80 11.93 8.73
C ARG A 146 -9.83 11.15 7.40
N GLU A 147 -10.65 11.55 6.46
CA GLU A 147 -10.74 10.91 5.14
C GLU A 147 -9.44 11.13 4.35
N MET A 148 -8.83 12.30 4.49
CA MET A 148 -7.52 12.62 3.91
C MET A 148 -6.40 11.74 4.49
N MET A 149 -6.42 11.48 5.80
CA MET A 149 -5.48 10.56 6.44
C MET A 149 -5.67 9.11 5.94
N GLN A 150 -6.90 8.62 5.88
CA GLN A 150 -7.20 7.28 5.34
C GLN A 150 -6.74 7.12 3.89
N LEU A 151 -7.00 8.12 3.05
CA LEU A 151 -6.53 8.15 1.66
C LEU A 151 -5.00 8.11 1.58
N SER A 152 -4.31 8.86 2.44
CA SER A 152 -2.83 8.85 2.47
C SER A 152 -2.26 7.51 2.90
N MET A 153 -2.90 6.83 3.87
CA MET A 153 -2.49 5.51 4.34
C MET A 153 -2.70 4.43 3.27
N GLN A 154 -3.88 4.42 2.64
CA GLN A 154 -4.16 3.53 1.51
C GLN A 154 -3.20 3.76 0.34
N THR A 155 -2.89 5.02 0.04
CA THR A 155 -1.92 5.37 -1.03
C THR A 155 -0.53 4.83 -0.71
N ALA A 156 -0.08 4.89 0.55
CA ALA A 156 1.22 4.36 0.96
C ALA A 156 1.27 2.82 0.86
N GLU A 157 0.20 2.13 1.26
CA GLU A 157 0.08 0.67 1.14
C GLU A 157 0.09 0.22 -0.32
N ASN A 158 -0.73 0.86 -1.16
CA ASN A 158 -0.74 0.63 -2.61
C ASN A 158 0.64 0.81 -3.24
N LYS A 159 1.42 1.82 -2.79
CA LYS A 159 2.77 2.08 -3.30
C LYS A 159 3.74 0.93 -2.99
N MET A 160 3.66 0.43 -1.76
CA MET A 160 4.50 -0.68 -1.30
C MET A 160 4.17 -1.94 -2.10
N GLU A 161 2.89 -2.21 -2.34
CA GLU A 161 2.42 -3.34 -3.13
C GLU A 161 2.86 -3.24 -4.59
N ILE A 162 2.69 -2.09 -5.24
CA ILE A 162 3.16 -1.88 -6.62
C ILE A 162 4.67 -2.09 -6.73
N THR A 163 5.42 -1.65 -5.73
CA THR A 163 6.88 -1.82 -5.70
C THR A 163 7.26 -3.29 -5.50
N LYS A 164 6.53 -4.03 -4.67
CA LYS A 164 6.70 -5.47 -4.49
C LYS A 164 6.38 -6.23 -5.78
N LEU A 165 5.26 -5.90 -6.43
CA LEU A 165 4.87 -6.44 -7.74
C LEU A 165 5.97 -6.19 -8.78
N ARG A 166 6.54 -4.98 -8.82
CA ARG A 166 7.65 -4.63 -9.73
C ARG A 166 8.89 -5.50 -9.50
N MET A 167 9.21 -5.84 -8.24
CA MET A 167 10.35 -6.68 -7.90
C MET A 167 10.14 -8.15 -8.29
N ASP A 168 8.92 -8.67 -8.11
CA ASP A 168 8.57 -10.06 -8.42
C ASP A 168 8.52 -10.34 -9.94
N LEU A 169 8.45 -9.30 -10.78
CA LEU A 169 8.23 -9.41 -12.23
C LEU A 169 9.50 -9.58 -13.11
N GLY A 170 10.73 -9.49 -12.57
CA GLY A 170 11.95 -9.64 -13.38
C GLY A 170 12.10 -8.62 -14.52
N SER A 171 12.80 -8.96 -15.62
CA SER A 171 13.00 -8.07 -16.78
C SER A 171 11.69 -7.81 -17.55
N VAL A 172 10.98 -6.77 -17.14
CA VAL A 172 9.69 -6.35 -17.68
C VAL A 172 9.82 -5.89 -19.14
N GLU A 173 8.91 -6.32 -20.03
CA GLU A 173 8.74 -5.73 -21.35
C GLU A 173 8.52 -4.21 -21.23
N LYS A 174 9.26 -3.41 -22.01
CA LYS A 174 9.29 -1.94 -21.90
C LYS A 174 7.91 -1.29 -21.75
N GLN A 175 6.90 -1.79 -22.46
CA GLN A 175 5.53 -1.27 -22.40
C GLN A 175 4.85 -1.41 -21.04
N MET A 176 5.17 -2.47 -20.30
CA MET A 176 4.58 -2.82 -19.01
C MET A 176 5.30 -2.08 -17.86
N SER A 177 6.59 -1.78 -18.03
CA SER A 177 7.31 -0.86 -17.12
C SER A 177 6.64 0.52 -17.12
N ASP A 178 6.31 1.05 -18.31
CA ASP A 178 5.67 2.37 -18.42
C ASP A 178 4.30 2.42 -17.71
N VAL A 179 3.53 1.32 -17.73
CA VAL A 179 2.25 1.24 -17.01
C VAL A 179 2.47 1.18 -15.50
N MET A 180 3.46 0.40 -15.05
CA MET A 180 3.81 0.30 -13.63
C MET A 180 4.41 1.59 -13.08
N ASP A 181 5.20 2.31 -13.88
CA ASP A 181 5.71 3.64 -13.53
C ASP A 181 4.55 4.65 -13.47
N GLN A 182 3.60 4.62 -14.43
CA GLN A 182 2.41 5.46 -14.39
C GLN A 182 1.50 5.13 -13.21
N LEU A 183 1.30 3.85 -12.87
CA LEU A 183 0.53 3.45 -11.70
C LEU A 183 1.26 3.85 -10.41
N GLY A 184 2.59 3.71 -10.38
CA GLY A 184 3.46 4.31 -9.38
C GLY A 184 3.26 5.82 -9.27
N ASP A 185 3.10 6.55 -10.36
CA ASP A 185 2.83 8.00 -10.41
C ASP A 185 1.41 8.38 -9.99
N VAL A 186 0.40 7.54 -10.26
CA VAL A 186 -0.94 7.68 -9.66
C VAL A 186 -0.87 7.53 -8.15
N VAL A 187 0.06 6.71 -7.68
CA VAL A 187 0.24 6.37 -6.26
C VAL A 187 1.39 7.18 -5.61
N THR A 188 2.12 8.01 -6.35
CA THR A 188 3.22 8.83 -5.81
C THR A 188 2.92 10.31 -5.75
N LYS A 189 3.39 10.84 -4.62
CA LYS A 189 3.89 12.18 -4.37
C LYS A 189 3.16 13.28 -5.14
N SER A 190 3.61 13.78 -6.29
CA SER A 190 3.37 15.18 -6.72
C SER A 190 2.05 15.85 -6.27
N ASP A 191 0.85 15.33 -6.51
CA ASP A 191 -0.38 16.06 -6.11
C ASP A 191 -0.78 15.90 -4.61
N LEU A 192 -0.51 14.74 -3.99
CA LEU A 192 -0.67 14.57 -2.53
C LEU A 192 0.55 15.14 -1.80
N ALA A 193 1.71 15.13 -2.45
CA ALA A 193 2.93 15.81 -2.07
C ALA A 193 2.77 17.31 -2.20
N ASP A 194 1.96 17.87 -3.09
CA ASP A 194 1.70 19.30 -3.18
C ASP A 194 0.78 19.76 -2.04
N MET A 195 -0.18 18.91 -1.65
CA MET A 195 -0.92 19.05 -0.38
C MET A 195 -0.02 18.91 0.85
N MET A 196 0.92 17.96 0.82
CA MET A 196 1.92 17.78 1.86
C MET A 196 3.09 18.76 1.73
N ASN A 197 3.26 19.51 0.63
CA ASN A 197 4.29 20.53 0.37
C ASN A 197 3.87 21.86 0.99
N GLY A 198 2.60 22.00 1.37
CA GLY A 198 2.21 22.90 2.46
C GLY A 198 2.84 22.53 3.81
N PHE A 199 3.47 21.35 3.93
CA PHE A 199 4.07 20.83 5.15
C PHE A 199 5.51 20.27 5.05
N VAL A 200 6.04 19.79 3.93
CA VAL A 200 7.45 19.35 3.77
C VAL A 200 7.85 19.31 2.28
N ASN A 201 8.88 20.07 1.91
CA ASN A 201 9.44 20.17 0.55
C ASN A 201 9.91 18.84 -0.06
N ASP A 202 9.52 18.65 -1.32
CA ASP A 202 9.89 17.56 -2.21
C ASP A 202 11.27 17.75 -2.85
N THR A 203 12.16 16.75 -2.69
CA THR A 203 13.02 16.21 -3.77
C THR A 203 13.62 14.87 -3.31
N ASP A 204 13.62 13.92 -4.23
CA ASP A 204 14.40 12.68 -4.30
C ASP A 204 13.90 11.44 -3.53
N ASN A 205 13.70 10.37 -4.33
CA ASN A 205 13.58 8.99 -3.90
C ASN A 205 14.89 8.56 -3.22
N GLY A 206 15.00 8.72 -1.91
CA GLY A 206 16.24 8.45 -1.18
C GLY A 206 16.48 6.96 -0.98
N TRP A 207 17.48 6.48 -1.69
CA TRP A 207 18.12 5.19 -1.51
C TRP A 207 18.75 5.10 -0.11
N LEU A 208 18.51 4.00 0.62
CA LEU A 208 19.12 3.74 1.92
C LEU A 208 20.04 2.52 1.85
N MET A 209 21.21 2.61 2.47
CA MET A 209 22.15 1.49 2.58
C MET A 209 21.93 0.77 3.92
N TYR A 210 21.38 -0.45 3.87
CA TYR A 210 21.19 -1.33 5.02
C TYR A 210 22.15 -2.50 4.91
N ASN A 211 23.09 -2.63 5.85
CA ASN A 211 24.13 -3.68 5.85
C ASN A 211 24.75 -3.90 4.46
N THR A 212 25.20 -2.81 3.82
CA THR A 212 25.83 -2.72 2.50
C THR A 212 24.96 -3.07 1.27
N LYS A 213 23.63 -3.19 1.46
CA LYS A 213 22.66 -3.37 0.36
C LYS A 213 21.75 -2.16 0.20
N TYR A 214 21.50 -1.77 -1.06
CA TYR A 214 20.57 -0.69 -1.41
C TYR A 214 19.12 -1.16 -1.24
N CYS A 215 18.32 -0.43 -0.48
CA CYS A 215 16.90 -0.66 -0.32
C CYS A 215 16.14 0.64 -0.02
N SER A 216 14.81 0.62 -0.17
CA SER A 216 13.97 1.74 0.28
C SER A 216 14.09 1.91 1.80
N ALA A 217 14.11 3.16 2.26
CA ALA A 217 14.12 3.47 3.69
C ALA A 217 12.93 2.82 4.42
N ASP A 218 11.73 2.82 3.83
CA ASP A 218 10.54 2.21 4.44
C ASP A 218 10.72 0.69 4.63
N ILE A 219 11.29 0.03 3.62
CA ILE A 219 11.56 -1.41 3.66
C ILE A 219 12.60 -1.72 4.73
N ALA A 220 13.66 -0.92 4.84
CA ALA A 220 14.71 -1.11 5.83
C ALA A 220 14.16 -1.00 7.26
N TYR A 221 13.46 0.08 7.57
CA TYR A 221 12.87 0.27 8.90
C TYR A 221 11.83 -0.80 9.23
N SER A 222 10.92 -1.10 8.30
CA SER A 222 9.89 -2.13 8.50
C SER A 222 10.50 -3.50 8.74
N SER A 223 11.53 -3.86 7.96
CA SER A 223 12.28 -5.12 8.13
C SER A 223 12.98 -5.18 9.49
N ILE A 224 13.60 -4.08 9.95
CA ILE A 224 14.22 -4.03 11.28
C ILE A 224 13.17 -4.23 12.38
N TYR A 225 12.05 -3.52 12.31
CA TYR A 225 11.01 -3.62 13.34
C TYR A 225 10.33 -5.00 13.36
N SER A 226 10.13 -5.64 12.21
CA SER A 226 9.53 -6.98 12.15
C SER A 226 10.43 -8.09 12.72
N GLN A 227 11.74 -7.83 12.85
CA GLN A 227 12.69 -8.80 13.45
C GLN A 227 12.58 -8.88 14.98
N ALA A 228 11.95 -7.90 15.65
CA ALA A 228 11.85 -7.81 17.10
C ALA A 228 10.91 -8.88 17.67
N LYS A 229 11.32 -9.57 18.73
CA LYS A 229 10.52 -10.64 19.36
C LYS A 229 9.96 -10.27 20.72
N LYS A 230 10.56 -9.30 21.39
CA LYS A 230 10.23 -8.89 22.76
C LYS A 230 10.08 -7.38 22.90
N SER A 231 10.98 -6.60 22.30
CA SER A 231 10.92 -5.15 22.45
C SER A 231 11.57 -4.38 21.29
N ILE A 232 11.10 -3.15 21.09
CA ILE A 232 11.71 -2.15 20.21
C ILE A 232 11.87 -0.86 20.99
N TYR A 233 13.12 -0.45 21.23
CA TYR A 233 13.44 0.82 21.84
C TYR A 233 14.00 1.74 20.76
N LEU A 234 13.22 2.75 20.35
CA LEU A 234 13.58 3.72 19.34
C LEU A 234 14.06 5.01 20.02
N VAL A 235 15.30 5.43 19.75
CA VAL A 235 15.81 6.73 20.17
C VAL A 235 15.88 7.64 18.94
N ASP A 236 14.97 8.61 18.86
CA ASP A 236 14.90 9.57 17.76
C ASP A 236 14.12 10.81 18.17
N ASN A 237 14.72 11.99 18.06
CA ASN A 237 14.08 13.24 18.43
C ASN A 237 13.11 13.79 17.38
N TYR A 238 13.09 13.22 16.19
CA TYR A 238 12.33 13.73 15.06
C TYR A 238 11.20 12.77 14.67
N ILE A 239 10.33 12.39 15.60
CA ILE A 239 9.22 11.47 15.30
C ILE A 239 8.06 12.16 14.58
N GLY A 240 7.29 11.40 13.79
CA GLY A 240 6.11 11.86 13.07
C GLY A 240 5.16 10.71 12.72
N LEU A 241 4.10 10.98 11.96
CA LEU A 241 3.12 9.95 11.56
C LEU A 241 3.79 8.75 10.86
N ARG A 242 4.74 9.01 9.96
CA ARG A 242 5.50 7.95 9.26
C ARG A 242 6.23 7.01 10.22
N THR A 243 6.73 7.52 11.35
CA THR A 243 7.34 6.68 12.39
C THR A 243 6.35 5.66 12.94
N LEU A 244 5.09 6.06 13.19
CA LEU A 244 4.05 5.16 13.69
C LEU A 244 3.70 4.09 12.65
N VAL A 245 3.52 4.48 11.39
CA VAL A 245 3.22 3.56 10.29
C VAL A 245 4.32 2.51 10.13
N LEU A 246 5.59 2.88 10.27
CA LEU A 246 6.69 1.91 10.20
C LEU A 246 6.68 0.96 11.41
N LEU A 247 6.43 1.48 12.62
CA LEU A 247 6.34 0.69 13.85
C LEU A 247 5.17 -0.31 13.85
N LYS A 248 4.16 -0.14 13.00
CA LYS A 248 3.05 -1.11 12.85
C LYS A 248 3.53 -2.50 12.41
N ASN A 249 4.67 -2.58 11.72
CA ASN A 249 5.27 -3.83 11.25
C ASN A 249 5.95 -4.64 12.36
N ALA A 250 5.97 -4.11 13.59
CA ALA A 250 6.37 -4.85 14.77
C ALA A 250 5.46 -6.07 15.01
N ASN A 251 6.02 -7.14 15.55
CA ASN A 251 5.23 -8.30 15.97
C ASN A 251 4.22 -7.91 17.07
N ALA A 252 3.05 -8.55 17.06
CA ALA A 252 2.03 -8.30 18.06
C ALA A 252 2.55 -8.60 19.48
N ASN A 253 2.06 -7.83 20.47
CA ASN A 253 2.37 -8.00 21.90
C ASN A 253 3.83 -7.77 22.34
N ILE A 254 4.66 -7.10 21.52
CA ILE A 254 6.00 -6.67 21.95
C ILE A 254 5.97 -5.28 22.60
N GLU A 255 6.93 -5.00 23.48
CA GLU A 255 7.05 -3.70 24.12
C GLU A 255 7.71 -2.68 23.17
N ILE A 256 6.99 -1.62 22.80
CA ILE A 256 7.57 -0.52 22.02
C ILE A 256 7.76 0.71 22.91
N LYS A 257 9.01 1.15 23.07
CA LYS A 257 9.38 2.40 23.74
C LYS A 257 10.01 3.37 22.75
N VAL A 258 9.49 4.58 22.68
CA VAL A 258 10.03 5.67 21.86
C VAL A 258 10.59 6.74 22.78
N PHE A 259 11.89 6.96 22.69
CA PHE A 259 12.59 8.05 23.36
C PHE A 259 12.74 9.21 22.38
N SER A 260 11.97 10.28 22.60
CA SER A 260 11.91 11.43 21.72
C SER A 260 11.59 12.72 22.46
N ASP A 261 12.16 13.84 22.02
CA ASP A 261 11.69 15.18 22.37
C ASP A 261 10.70 15.76 21.35
N ASN A 262 10.41 15.02 20.28
CA ASN A 262 9.42 15.34 19.26
C ASN A 262 9.56 16.76 18.67
N VAL A 263 10.73 17.01 18.08
CA VAL A 263 11.15 18.32 17.57
C VAL A 263 11.12 18.38 16.03
N GLY A 264 11.19 19.61 15.52
CA GLY A 264 11.19 19.91 14.08
C GLY A 264 9.79 20.03 13.47
N ASN A 265 9.76 20.26 12.16
CA ASN A 265 8.53 20.33 11.38
C ASN A 265 7.94 18.93 11.18
N GLY A 266 6.62 18.82 11.00
CA GLY A 266 5.93 17.53 10.88
C GLY A 266 6.13 16.61 12.09
N LYS A 267 6.22 17.21 13.29
CA LYS A 267 6.30 16.47 14.56
C LYS A 267 4.98 15.75 14.85
N LEU A 268 5.06 14.65 15.58
CA LEU A 268 3.89 13.84 15.90
C LEU A 268 2.92 14.59 16.82
N HIS A 269 1.65 14.65 16.45
CA HIS A 269 0.59 15.24 17.27
C HIS A 269 -0.23 14.19 18.01
N ASN A 270 -0.84 14.60 19.12
CA ASN A 270 -1.64 13.70 19.95
C ASN A 270 -2.87 13.14 19.20
N VAL A 271 -3.41 13.89 18.25
CA VAL A 271 -4.54 13.44 17.41
C VAL A 271 -4.12 12.25 16.54
N GLU A 272 -2.99 12.38 15.82
CA GLU A 272 -2.43 11.34 14.96
C GLU A 272 -2.12 10.07 15.76
N TYR A 273 -1.51 10.23 16.94
CA TYR A 273 -1.19 9.11 17.82
C TYR A 273 -2.44 8.39 18.35
N LYS A 274 -3.46 9.14 18.78
CA LYS A 274 -4.71 8.55 19.26
C LYS A 274 -5.43 7.76 18.18
N ASP A 275 -5.45 8.27 16.95
CA ASP A 275 -6.09 7.58 15.84
C ASP A 275 -5.32 6.33 15.44
N PHE A 276 -3.98 6.39 15.41
CA PHE A 276 -3.15 5.20 15.24
C PHE A 276 -3.44 4.12 16.29
N CYS A 277 -3.55 4.49 17.57
CA CYS A 277 -3.85 3.53 18.64
C CYS A 277 -5.25 2.90 18.53
N LYS A 278 -6.24 3.61 17.96
CA LYS A 278 -7.58 3.04 17.72
C LYS A 278 -7.55 2.04 16.59
N GLU A 279 -6.80 2.33 15.53
CA GLU A 279 -6.70 1.48 14.35
C GLU A 279 -5.86 0.22 14.61
N TYR A 280 -4.79 0.35 15.40
CA TYR A 280 -3.87 -0.74 15.73
C TYR A 280 -3.79 -1.01 17.24
N PRO A 281 -4.87 -1.52 17.87
CA PRO A 281 -4.94 -1.69 19.33
C PRO A 281 -3.95 -2.73 19.87
N ALA A 282 -3.43 -3.61 19.01
CA ALA A 282 -2.41 -4.61 19.36
C ALA A 282 -1.01 -3.99 19.52
N ILE A 283 -0.77 -2.80 18.98
CA ILE A 283 0.52 -2.12 19.01
C ILE A 283 0.53 -1.11 20.18
N LYS A 284 1.27 -1.45 21.24
CA LYS A 284 1.37 -0.62 22.45
C LYS A 284 2.68 0.15 22.45
N ILE A 285 2.60 1.45 22.18
CA ILE A 285 3.75 2.36 22.17
C ILE A 285 3.73 3.22 23.43
N THR A 286 4.85 3.30 24.14
CA THR A 286 5.06 4.28 25.21
C THR A 286 6.12 5.27 24.81
N MET A 287 6.00 6.53 25.25
CA MET A 287 6.90 7.61 24.84
C MET A 287 7.54 8.32 26.04
N GLN A 288 8.85 8.51 26.00
CA GLN A 288 9.62 9.21 27.03
C GLN A 288 10.52 10.29 26.39
N ARG A 289 10.81 11.35 27.14
CA ARG A 289 11.68 12.42 26.65
C ARG A 289 13.12 11.94 26.56
N THR A 290 13.86 12.40 25.55
CA THR A 290 15.32 12.17 25.52
C THR A 290 16.05 13.17 26.43
N GLY A 291 15.44 14.34 26.67
CA GLY A 291 15.98 15.36 27.57
C GLY A 291 17.00 16.28 26.90
N GLY A 292 16.94 16.43 25.57
CA GLY A 292 17.74 17.37 24.78
C GLY A 292 19.18 16.92 24.54
N VAL A 293 19.54 15.70 24.95
CA VAL A 293 20.93 15.22 24.94
C VAL A 293 21.29 14.31 23.76
N PHE A 294 20.30 13.89 22.96
CA PHE A 294 20.52 12.98 21.83
C PHE A 294 20.35 13.68 20.48
N HIS A 295 21.39 13.61 19.66
CA HIS A 295 21.34 14.01 18.25
C HIS A 295 21.29 12.78 17.33
N ASP A 296 22.00 11.72 17.71
CA ASP A 296 22.06 10.46 16.97
C ASP A 296 20.83 9.61 17.22
N ARG A 297 20.53 8.75 16.25
CA ARG A 297 19.32 7.95 16.20
C ARG A 297 19.69 6.50 16.17
N PHE A 298 19.02 5.70 16.98
CA PHE A 298 19.27 4.27 16.98
C PHE A 298 18.05 3.49 17.42
N ILE A 299 18.02 2.23 16.98
CA ILE A 299 16.99 1.25 17.31
C ILE A 299 17.68 0.15 18.10
N VAL A 300 17.11 -0.20 19.25
CA VAL A 300 17.50 -1.38 20.03
C VAL A 300 16.37 -2.38 19.95
N LEU A 301 16.65 -3.56 19.39
CA LEU A 301 15.73 -4.69 19.38
C LEU A 301 16.02 -5.60 20.57
N ASP A 302 14.97 -6.13 21.19
CA ASP A 302 15.02 -7.18 22.21
C ASP A 302 15.98 -6.87 23.37
N TYR A 303 15.94 -5.62 23.85
CA TYR A 303 16.77 -5.10 24.93
C TYR A 303 16.77 -6.00 26.18
N GLY A 304 17.96 -6.22 26.75
CA GLY A 304 18.19 -7.06 27.92
C GLY A 304 18.02 -8.55 27.65
N THR A 305 18.07 -9.00 26.39
CA THR A 305 17.97 -10.41 26.01
C THR A 305 19.20 -10.89 25.27
N LYS A 306 19.31 -12.22 25.10
CA LYS A 306 20.35 -12.84 24.27
C LYS A 306 20.27 -12.48 22.78
N ASN A 307 19.14 -11.96 22.30
CA ASN A 307 18.94 -11.56 20.91
C ASN A 307 19.02 -10.04 20.73
N GLU A 308 19.55 -9.32 21.73
CA GLU A 308 19.66 -7.86 21.67
C GLU A 308 20.51 -7.43 20.48
N ARG A 309 19.98 -6.49 19.69
CA ARG A 309 20.63 -5.95 18.50
C ARG A 309 20.44 -4.44 18.45
N VAL A 310 21.46 -3.71 18.03
CA VAL A 310 21.42 -2.26 17.93
C VAL A 310 21.69 -1.81 16.51
N PHE A 311 20.91 -0.86 16.01
CA PHE A 311 21.06 -0.27 14.69
C PHE A 311 21.24 1.23 14.81
N LEU A 312 22.31 1.75 14.23
CA LEU A 312 22.57 3.18 14.10
C LEU A 312 21.91 3.69 12.82
N CYS A 313 21.13 4.76 12.94
CA CYS A 313 20.31 5.30 11.86
C CYS A 313 20.81 6.69 11.45
N GLY A 314 21.22 6.85 10.19
CA GLY A 314 21.71 8.13 9.66
C GLY A 314 20.62 9.20 9.47
N ALA A 315 19.34 8.81 9.45
CA ALA A 315 18.19 9.71 9.37
C ALA A 315 17.09 9.24 10.32
N SER A 316 16.17 10.14 10.67
CA SER A 316 14.95 9.77 11.36
C SER A 316 14.10 8.84 10.51
N SER A 317 13.36 7.92 11.13
CA SER A 317 12.37 7.12 10.42
C SER A 317 11.29 7.98 9.76
N LYS A 318 11.02 9.20 10.24
CA LYS A 318 10.11 10.12 9.55
C LYS A 318 10.74 10.74 8.29
N ASP A 319 12.05 11.04 8.34
CA ASP A 319 12.76 11.81 7.29
C ASP A 319 13.57 10.93 6.33
N ALA A 320 13.74 9.64 6.64
CA ALA A 320 14.60 8.74 5.89
C ALA A 320 14.12 8.57 4.46
N GLY A 321 15.04 8.59 3.50
CA GLY A 321 14.68 8.57 2.09
C GLY A 321 14.41 9.95 1.49
N ALA A 322 14.60 11.05 2.21
CA ALA A 322 14.76 12.38 1.60
C ALA A 322 16.21 12.64 1.14
N ARG A 323 17.17 11.93 1.73
CA ARG A 323 18.60 11.95 1.37
C ARG A 323 19.18 10.55 1.52
N ILE A 324 20.27 10.27 0.81
CA ILE A 324 20.99 8.99 0.97
C ILE A 324 21.53 8.91 2.39
N THR A 325 21.10 7.88 3.11
CA THR A 325 21.51 7.60 4.49
C THR A 325 21.79 6.13 4.67
N SER A 326 22.42 5.77 5.79
CA SER A 326 22.77 4.38 6.11
C SER A 326 22.14 3.96 7.41
N ILE A 327 21.77 2.68 7.49
CA ILE A 327 21.49 2.01 8.75
C ILE A 327 22.53 0.89 8.91
N VAL A 328 23.24 0.91 10.02
CA VAL A 328 24.33 -0.02 10.31
C VAL A 328 24.05 -0.73 11.63
N GLU A 329 24.15 -2.05 11.63
CA GLU A 329 24.09 -2.83 12.85
C GLU A 329 25.38 -2.70 13.66
N ASP A 330 25.25 -2.43 14.95
CA ASP A 330 26.34 -2.27 15.90
C ASP A 330 26.38 -3.43 16.88
N PHE A 331 27.44 -4.22 16.81
CA PHE A 331 27.63 -5.40 17.65
C PHE A 331 28.12 -5.07 19.07
N GLY A 332 28.59 -3.84 19.32
CA GLY A 332 29.06 -3.38 20.62
C GLY A 332 27.92 -3.00 21.56
N ILE A 333 26.96 -3.89 21.80
CA ILE A 333 25.68 -3.58 22.47
C ILE A 333 25.84 -3.05 23.91
N GLN A 334 26.89 -3.45 24.64
CA GLN A 334 27.04 -3.12 26.06
C GLN A 334 27.17 -1.60 26.33
N LYS A 335 27.61 -0.81 25.34
CA LYS A 335 27.76 0.65 25.50
C LYS A 335 26.41 1.39 25.55
N TYR A 336 25.33 0.76 25.07
CA TYR A 336 24.00 1.36 25.05
C TYR A 336 23.22 1.13 26.36
N GLU A 337 23.60 0.15 27.17
CA GLU A 337 22.98 -0.17 28.45
C GLU A 337 22.84 1.06 29.39
N PRO A 338 23.91 1.79 29.75
CA PRO A 338 23.77 2.95 30.64
C PRO A 338 22.93 4.08 30.03
N ILE A 339 22.92 4.18 28.69
CA ILE A 339 22.13 5.17 27.96
C ILE A 339 20.64 4.83 28.07
N ILE A 340 20.24 3.60 27.76
CA ILE A 340 18.86 3.14 27.81
C ILE A 340 18.32 3.18 29.24
N GLN A 341 19.11 2.79 30.24
CA GLN A 341 18.72 2.89 31.65
C GLN A 341 18.45 4.33 32.09
N LYS A 342 19.27 5.29 31.62
CA LYS A 342 19.06 6.72 31.91
C LYS A 342 17.78 7.22 31.23
N LEU A 343 17.61 6.93 29.95
CA LEU A 343 16.44 7.32 29.16
C LEU A 343 15.13 6.75 29.74
N SER A 344 15.16 5.51 30.22
CA SER A 344 13.99 4.84 30.83
C SER A 344 13.51 5.51 32.12
N LYS A 345 14.34 6.35 32.76
CA LYS A 345 13.99 7.13 33.95
C LYS A 345 13.45 8.53 33.63
N ASN A 346 13.49 8.94 32.36
CA ASN A 346 13.01 10.25 31.95
C ASN A 346 11.48 10.34 32.00
N ALA A 347 10.99 11.56 32.11
CA ALA A 347 9.56 11.85 32.10
C ALA A 347 8.90 11.39 30.78
N THR A 348 7.64 10.99 30.87
CA THR A 348 6.79 10.69 29.72
C THR A 348 6.76 11.88 28.77
N LEU A 349 6.86 11.61 27.47
CA LEU A 349 6.68 12.62 26.45
C LEU A 349 5.19 12.94 26.31
N VAL A 350 4.83 14.22 26.42
CA VAL A 350 3.49 14.72 26.11
C VAL A 350 3.50 15.26 24.69
N LEU A 351 2.69 14.65 23.81
CA LEU A 351 2.55 15.10 22.43
C LEU A 351 1.74 16.41 22.37
N PRO A 352 2.13 17.36 21.52
CA PRO A 352 1.43 18.63 21.33
C PRO A 352 0.05 18.48 20.70
#